data_AF-A0A1X7U732-F1
#
_entry.id   AF-A0A1X7U732-F1
#
_cell.length_a   1.000
_cell.length_b   1.000
_cell.length_c   1.000
_cell.angle_alpha   90.00
_cell.angle_beta   90.00
_cell.angle_gamma   90.00
#
_symmetry.space_group_name_H-M   'P 1'
#
loop_
_entity.id
_entity.type
_entity.pdbx_description
1 polymer ?
#
loop_
_entity_poly.entity_id
_entity_poly.type
_entity_poly.pdbx_seq_one_letter_code
_entity_poly.pdbx_strand_id
1 'polypeptide(L)' 'SHTESCIDEAIVPYEGRWSLKQYMLKKPVRRGLHVWVRADSLTGYVSQFQVYFGKEVSSET' A
#
# COMPACT_ATOMS: atom_id res chain seq x y z
N SER A 1 6.33 5.37 -24.97
CA SER A 1 5.10 5.75 -24.26
C SER A 1 4.82 4.68 -23.22
N HIS A 2 5.14 4.91 -21.94
CA HIS A 2 4.63 4.08 -20.84
C HIS A 2 3.20 4.56 -20.57
N THR A 3 2.24 4.04 -21.31
CA THR A 3 0.88 4.58 -21.38
C THR A 3 -0.10 3.90 -20.45
N GLU A 4 0.27 2.78 -19.82
CA GLU A 4 -0.67 2.01 -19.02
C GLU A 4 -0.09 1.71 -17.62
N SER A 5 -0.49 2.50 -16.63
CA SER A 5 -0.12 2.31 -15.24
C SER A 5 -1.35 2.07 -14.37
N CYS A 6 -1.32 0.99 -13.59
CA CYS A 6 -2.33 0.62 -12.61
C CYS A 6 -1.89 1.07 -11.21
N ILE A 7 -2.86 1.49 -10.38
CA ILE A 7 -2.64 1.79 -8.96
C ILE A 7 -3.59 0.90 -8.15
N ASP A 8 -3.06 0.17 -7.17
CA ASP A 8 -3.84 -0.71 -6.29
C ASP A 8 -3.29 -0.71 -4.85
N GLU A 9 -4.11 -1.18 -3.91
CA GLU A 9 -3.77 -1.38 -2.50
C GLU A 9 -3.22 -2.79 -2.27
N ALA A 10 -2.07 -2.88 -1.60
CA ALA A 10 -1.43 -4.13 -1.21
C ALA A 10 -1.10 -4.18 0.30
N ILE A 11 -0.98 -5.40 0.82
CA ILE A 11 -0.45 -5.66 2.16
C ILE A 11 0.92 -6.33 2.02
N VAL A 12 1.91 -5.77 2.71
CA VAL A 12 3.22 -6.41 2.89
C VAL A 12 3.24 -7.09 4.27
N PRO A 13 3.48 -8.42 4.36
CA PRO A 13 3.59 -9.11 5.63
C PRO A 13 4.77 -8.56 6.44
N TYR A 14 4.52 -8.21 7.71
CA TYR A 14 5.53 -7.69 8.60
C TYR A 14 5.28 -8.13 10.05
N GLU A 15 6.21 -8.92 10.59
CA GLU A 15 6.08 -9.53 11.92
C GLU A 15 6.68 -8.68 13.06
N GLY A 16 7.51 -7.67 12.76
CA GLY A 16 8.16 -6.83 13.78
C GLY A 16 7.19 -5.95 14.60
N ARG A 17 7.64 -5.37 15.72
CA ARG A 17 6.78 -4.52 16.56
C ARG A 17 6.66 -3.13 15.95
N TRP A 18 5.58 -2.89 15.22
CA TRP A 18 5.26 -1.58 14.68
C TRP A 18 3.77 -1.29 14.79
N SER A 19 3.44 -0.04 15.14
CA SER A 19 2.07 0.43 15.37
C SER A 19 1.25 0.62 14.09
N LEU A 20 1.91 0.77 12.94
CA LEU A 20 1.27 1.07 11.65
C LEU A 20 0.81 -0.19 10.88
N LYS A 21 0.79 -1.35 11.54
CA LYS A 21 0.20 -2.55 10.94
C LYS A 21 -1.31 -2.36 10.79
N GLN A 22 -1.78 -2.39 9.56
CA GLN A 22 -3.20 -2.35 9.24
C GLN A 22 -3.74 -3.77 9.07
N TYR A 23 -5.03 -3.92 9.39
CA TYR A 23 -5.76 -5.16 9.21
C TYR A 23 -6.70 -5.04 8.00
N MET A 24 -6.59 -5.94 7.02
CA MET A 24 -7.53 -6.07 5.90
C MET A 24 -8.10 -7.48 5.85
N LEU A 25 -9.42 -7.59 6.04
CA LEU A 25 -10.11 -8.88 6.16
C LEU A 25 -10.07 -9.73 4.88
N LYS A 26 -10.02 -9.08 3.70
CA LYS A 26 -10.15 -9.73 2.38
C LYS A 26 -8.83 -10.14 1.74
N LYS A 27 -7.68 -9.85 2.35
CA LYS A 27 -6.36 -10.22 1.82
C LYS A 27 -5.87 -11.55 2.45
N PRO A 28 -5.07 -12.36 1.72
CA PRO A 28 -4.53 -13.62 2.28
C PRO A 28 -3.71 -13.38 3.56
N VAL A 29 -2.88 -12.34 3.54
CA VAL A 29 -2.23 -11.80 4.74
C VAL A 29 -3.14 -10.73 5.31
N ARG A 30 -3.71 -11.00 6.49
CA ARG A 30 -4.72 -10.11 7.09
C ARG A 30 -4.12 -8.92 7.83
N ARG A 31 -2.87 -9.02 8.30
CA ARG A 31 -2.21 -7.97 9.09
C ARG A 31 -0.82 -7.70 8.54
N GLY A 32 -0.56 -6.45 8.19
CA GLY A 32 0.74 -6.02 7.64
C GLY A 32 0.76 -4.55 7.31
N LEU A 33 1.66 -4.14 6.43
CA LEU A 33 1.78 -2.75 6.00
C LEU A 33 0.86 -2.51 4.82
N HIS A 34 -0.07 -1.57 4.97
CA HIS A 34 -0.85 -1.07 3.86
C HIS A 34 0.05 -0.20 2.98
N VAL A 35 0.17 -0.56 1.71
CA VAL A 35 0.90 0.22 0.71
C VAL A 35 0.03 0.43 -0.53
N TRP A 36 0.11 1.63 -1.10
CA TRP A 36 -0.35 1.92 -2.44
C TRP A 36 0.76 1.60 -3.42
N VAL A 37 0.47 0.86 -4.48
CA VAL A 37 1.46 0.40 -5.45
C VAL A 37 1.06 0.89 -6.82
N ARG A 38 2.00 1.49 -7.55
CA ARG A 38 1.87 1.81 -8.96
C ARG A 38 2.68 0.83 -9.78
N ALA A 39 1.99 0.04 -10.60
CA ALA A 39 2.59 -0.94 -11.48
C ALA A 39 2.25 -0.65 -12.95
N ASP A 40 3.17 -0.97 -13.85
CA ASP A 40 2.91 -1.01 -15.29
C ASP A 40 2.00 -2.20 -15.60
N SER A 41 0.91 -1.98 -16.35
CA SER A 41 -0.10 -3.02 -16.58
C SER A 41 0.36 -4.11 -17.55
N LEU A 42 1.30 -3.80 -18.44
CA LEU A 42 1.76 -4.72 -19.48
C LEU A 42 2.85 -5.65 -18.95
N THR A 43 3.77 -5.11 -18.16
CA THR A 43 4.94 -5.84 -17.64
C THR A 43 4.76 -6.29 -16.20
N GLY A 44 3.81 -5.73 -15.46
CA GLY A 44 3.67 -5.92 -14.02
C GLY A 44 4.77 -5.23 -13.20
N TYR A 45 5.61 -4.40 -13.83
CA TYR A 45 6.73 -3.77 -13.15
C TYR A 45 6.25 -2.70 -12.16
N VAL A 46 6.63 -2.82 -10.89
CA VAL A 46 6.33 -1.83 -9.86
C VAL A 46 7.29 -0.66 -10.01
N SER A 47 6.75 0.49 -10.41
CA SER A 47 7.52 1.73 -10.59
C SER A 47 7.59 2.56 -9.31
N GLN A 48 6.56 2.48 -8.47
CA GLN A 48 6.47 3.28 -7.25
C GLN A 48 5.56 2.62 -6.22
N PHE A 49 5.81 2.86 -4.94
CA PHE A 49 4.89 2.52 -3.87
C PHE A 49 4.92 3.60 -2.77
N GLN A 50 3.83 3.70 -2.01
CA GLN A 50 3.70 4.62 -0.88
C GLN A 50 3.06 3.91 0.31
N VAL A 51 3.68 4.02 1.48
CA VAL A 51 3.16 3.43 2.72
C VAL A 51 2.06 4.32 3.29
N TYR A 52 0.94 3.72 3.69
CA TYR A 52 -0.13 4.43 4.39
C TYR A 52 0.20 4.54 5.88
N PHE A 53 0.36 5.76 6.37
CA PHE A 53 0.71 6.07 7.76
C PHE A 53 -0.51 6.33 8.66
N GLY A 54 -1.73 6.08 8.17
CA GLY A 54 -2.97 6.48 8.84
C GLY A 54 -3.54 7.78 8.28
N LYS A 55 -4.66 8.23 8.84
CA LYS A 55 -5.22 9.55 8.52
C LYS A 55 -4.34 10.59 9.21
N GLU A 56 -3.69 11.45 8.42
CA GLU A 56 -3.04 12.63 8.99
C GLU A 56 -4.11 13.46 9.70
N VAL A 57 -3.87 13.79 10.97
CA VAL A 57 -4.69 14.76 11.67
C VAL A 57 -4.35 16.11 11.07
N SER A 58 -5.06 16.49 10.01
CA SER A 58 -5.07 17.88 9.56
C SER A 58 -5.60 18.70 10.73
N SER A 59 -4.72 19.37 11.45
CA SER A 59 -5.08 20.40 12.43
C SER A 59 -5.70 21.57 11.66
N GLU A 60 -6.96 21.43 11.28
CA GLU A 60 -7.79 22.54 10.85
C GLU A 60 -8.05 23.39 12.10
N THR A 61 -7.32 24.50 12.21
CA THR A 61 -7.56 25.58 13.19
C THR A 61 -8.21 26.74 12.45
#